data_AF-A0A538CEE3-F1
#
_entry.id   AF-A0A538CEE3-F1
#
_cell.length_a   1.000
_cell.length_b   1.000
_cell.length_c   1.000
_cell.angle_alpha   90.00
_cell.angle_beta   90.00
_cell.angle_gamma   90.00
#
_symmetry.space_group_name_H-M   'P 1'
#
loop_
_entity.id
_entity.type
_entity.pdbx_description
1 polymer ?
#
loop_
_entity_poly.entity_id
_entity_poly.type
_entity_poly.pdbx_seq_one_letter_code
_entity_poly.pdbx_strand_id
1 'polypeptide(L)'
;MFRALPERSYVTFGNVDIPDLLLASKPDRVRFVDGDAVRIGRMAFGFVGGGVPTPLGIPGEVARDVYDAKFERVGPVDVICTHMPPR
;
A
#
# COMPACT_ATOMS: atom_id res chain seq x y z
N MET A 1 -9.45 10.20 12.17
CA MET A 1 -8.52 9.07 12.06
C MET A 1 -7.05 9.51 11.99
N PHE A 2 -6.60 10.19 10.93
CA PHE A 2 -5.16 10.51 10.73
C PHE A 2 -4.50 11.39 11.80
N ARG A 3 -5.26 12.10 12.65
CA ARG A 3 -4.72 12.94 13.74
C ARG A 3 -3.94 12.14 14.79
N ALA A 4 -4.24 10.85 14.96
CA ALA A 4 -3.52 9.98 15.88
C ALA A 4 -2.18 9.46 15.33
N LEU A 5 -1.93 9.60 14.03
CA LEU A 5 -0.71 9.11 13.40
C LEU A 5 0.45 10.09 13.59
N PRO A 6 1.64 9.60 13.98
CA PRO A 6 2.82 10.44 14.13
C PRO A 6 3.31 10.98 12.77
N GLU A 7 4.26 11.92 12.81
CA GLU A 7 4.98 12.35 11.61
C GLU A 7 5.68 11.16 10.93
N ARG A 8 5.87 11.25 9.61
CA ARG A 8 6.50 10.21 8.78
C ARG A 8 5.74 8.88 8.83
N SER A 9 4.40 8.97 8.80
CA SER A 9 3.55 7.79 8.62
C SER A 9 3.44 7.43 7.15
N TYR A 10 3.54 6.14 6.84
CA TYR A 10 3.41 5.60 5.49
C TYR A 10 2.13 4.77 5.39
N VAL A 11 1.42 4.89 4.28
CA VAL A 11 0.15 4.21 4.07
C VAL A 11 0.09 3.61 2.67
N THR A 12 -0.47 2.40 2.60
CA THR A 12 -0.96 1.79 1.36
C THR A 12 -2.44 1.48 1.57
N PHE A 13 -3.10 0.83 0.62
CA PHE A 13 -4.53 0.56 0.69
C PHE A 13 -4.83 -0.94 0.71
N GLY A 14 -5.93 -1.31 1.35
CA GLY A 14 -6.52 -2.63 1.32
C GLY A 14 -7.64 -2.77 0.31
N ASN A 15 -8.26 -3.95 0.27
CA ASN A 15 -9.31 -4.30 -0.68
C ASN A 15 -10.60 -3.46 -0.52
N VAL A 16 -10.95 -3.06 0.70
CA VAL A 16 -12.16 -2.26 0.99
C VAL A 16 -11.91 -0.75 0.99
N ASP A 17 -10.66 -0.32 0.88
CA ASP A 17 -10.34 1.10 0.80
C ASP A 17 -10.71 1.67 -0.55
N ILE A 18 -10.96 2.98 -0.59
CA ILE A 18 -11.19 3.74 -1.83
C ILE A 18 -9.92 4.56 -2.09
N PRO A 19 -9.03 4.16 -3.02
CA PRO A 19 -7.71 4.78 -3.18
C PRO A 19 -7.77 6.29 -3.45
N ASP A 20 -8.68 6.72 -4.31
CA ASP A 20 -8.86 8.14 -4.63
C ASP A 20 -9.28 8.95 -3.40
N LEU A 21 -10.17 8.40 -2.57
CA LEU A 21 -10.60 9.04 -1.34
C LEU A 21 -9.47 9.07 -0.29
N LEU A 22 -8.68 7.99 -0.18
CA LEU A 22 -7.50 7.94 0.68
C LEU A 22 -6.50 9.03 0.27
N LEU A 23 -6.21 9.15 -1.02
CA LEU A 23 -5.30 10.17 -1.56
C LEU A 23 -5.81 11.59 -1.33
N ALA A 24 -7.12 11.82 -1.50
CA ALA A 24 -7.74 13.11 -1.25
C ALA A 24 -7.83 13.48 0.24
N SER A 25 -7.91 12.48 1.12
CA SER A 25 -8.19 12.67 2.56
C SER A 25 -6.94 12.60 3.44
N LYS A 26 -5.83 12.06 2.95
CA LYS A 26 -4.60 11.95 3.73
C LYS A 26 -4.01 13.35 3.99
N PRO A 27 -3.51 13.64 5.20
CA PRO A 27 -2.74 14.86 5.44
C PRO A 27 -1.33 14.74 4.84
N ASP A 28 -0.65 15.86 4.62
CA ASP A 28 0.71 15.90 4.02
C ASP A 28 1.76 15.10 4.79
N ARG A 29 1.61 14.99 6.12
CA ARG A 29 2.50 14.19 6.98
C ARG A 29 2.38 12.67 6.75
N VAL A 30 1.33 12.22 6.05
CA VAL A 30 1.12 10.83 5.67
C VAL A 30 1.52 10.67 4.21
N ARG A 31 2.50 9.80 3.97
CA ARG A 31 2.99 9.46 2.64
C ARG A 31 2.28 8.20 2.14
N PHE A 32 1.60 8.32 1.00
CA PHE A 32 1.08 7.15 0.29
C PHE A 32 2.24 6.46 -0.46
N VAL A 33 2.32 5.13 -0.37
CA VAL A 33 3.32 4.29 -1.06
C VAL A 33 2.65 3.01 -1.57
N ASP A 34 2.79 2.71 -2.86
CA ASP A 34 2.24 1.50 -3.49
C ASP A 34 3.04 1.07 -4.72
N GLY A 35 3.48 -0.20 -4.72
CA GLY A 35 4.43 -0.74 -5.68
C GLY A 35 5.79 -0.02 -5.67
N ASP A 36 6.17 0.53 -4.53
CA ASP A 36 7.41 1.29 -4.35
C ASP A 36 8.01 1.01 -2.96
N ALA A 37 9.27 1.38 -2.77
CA ALA A 37 10.01 1.20 -1.54
C ALA A 37 10.47 2.53 -0.94
N VAL A 38 10.54 2.58 0.38
CA VAL A 38 11.07 3.73 1.13
C VAL A 38 12.10 3.27 2.16
N ARG A 39 13.09 4.11 2.43
CA ARG A 39 14.08 3.83 3.48
C ARG A 39 13.63 4.43 4.80
N ILE A 40 13.48 3.58 5.82
CA ILE A 40 13.13 3.96 7.19
C ILE A 40 14.29 3.55 8.08
N GLY A 41 15.05 4.55 8.54
CA GLY A 41 16.33 4.31 9.22
C GLY A 41 17.33 3.61 8.31
N ARG A 42 17.73 2.39 8.70
CA ARG A 42 18.70 1.56 7.96
C ARG A 42 18.06 0.48 7.09
N MET A 43 16.73 0.34 7.13
CA MET A 43 16.01 -0.72 6.43
C MET A 43 15.20 -0.15 5.27
N ALA A 44 15.11 -0.91 4.18
CA ALA A 44 14.22 -0.69 3.06
C ALA A 44 12.87 -1.37 3.32
N PHE A 45 11.79 -0.60 3.19
CA PHE A 45 10.41 -1.07 3.33
C PHE A 45 9.70 -0.95 1.98
N GLY A 46 9.26 -2.07 1.43
CA GLY A 46 8.41 -2.14 0.25
C GLY A 46 6.92 -2.13 0.60
N PHE A 47 6.09 -1.55 -0.25
CA PHE A 47 4.64 -1.46 -0.02
C PHE A 47 3.89 -1.99 -1.23
N VAL A 48 3.00 -2.96 -1.03
CA VAL A 48 2.10 -3.51 -2.06
C VAL A 48 0.67 -3.52 -1.51
N GLY A 49 -0.11 -2.54 -1.96
CA GLY A 49 -1.52 -2.42 -1.61
C GLY A 49 -2.45 -3.09 -2.62
N GLY A 50 -3.72 -3.13 -2.26
CA GLY A 50 -4.81 -3.68 -3.05
C GLY A 50 -5.22 -5.08 -2.63
N GLY A 51 -6.45 -5.43 -2.98
CA GLY A 51 -7.00 -6.77 -2.89
C GLY A 51 -6.90 -7.51 -4.22
N VAL A 52 -6.83 -8.84 -4.18
CA VAL A 52 -7.08 -9.65 -5.39
C VAL A 52 -8.58 -9.67 -5.70
N PRO A 53 -8.98 -9.84 -6.98
CA PRO A 53 -10.39 -9.75 -7.36
C PRO A 53 -11.26 -10.79 -6.65
N THR A 54 -12.43 -10.35 -6.16
CA THR A 54 -13.48 -11.20 -5.61
C THR A 54 -14.82 -10.92 -6.30
N PRO A 55 -15.85 -11.76 -6.14
CA PRO A 55 -17.18 -11.47 -6.66
C PRO A 55 -17.83 -10.19 -6.09
N LEU A 56 -17.27 -9.63 -5.01
CA LEU A 56 -17.82 -8.43 -4.36
C LEU A 56 -17.47 -7.14 -5.11
N GLY A 57 -16.43 -7.13 -5.94
CA GLY A 57 -16.06 -5.96 -6.76
C GLY A 57 -15.79 -4.71 -5.92
N ILE A 58 -15.11 -4.87 -4.79
CA ILE A 58 -14.84 -3.79 -3.84
C ILE A 58 -13.73 -2.85 -4.33
N PRO A 59 -13.74 -1.57 -3.92
CA PRO A 59 -13.02 -0.51 -4.63
C PRO A 59 -11.49 -0.62 -4.66
N GLY A 60 -10.88 -1.29 -3.67
CA GLY A 60 -9.45 -1.49 -3.57
C GLY A 60 -8.96 -2.77 -4.23
N GLU A 61 -9.82 -3.52 -4.92
CA GLU A 61 -9.40 -4.66 -5.72
C GLU A 61 -8.65 -4.22 -6.98
N VAL A 62 -7.56 -4.93 -7.28
CA VAL A 62 -6.75 -4.74 -8.48
C VAL A 62 -6.64 -6.06 -9.23
N ALA A 63 -6.42 -5.99 -10.54
CA ALA A 63 -6.15 -7.18 -11.33
C ALA A 63 -4.89 -7.90 -10.80
N ARG A 64 -4.86 -9.23 -10.90
CA ARG A 64 -3.78 -10.05 -10.33
C ARG A 64 -2.41 -9.72 -10.92
N ASP A 65 -2.36 -9.51 -12.22
CA ASP A 65 -1.15 -9.08 -12.95
C ASP A 65 -0.67 -7.70 -12.48
N VAL A 66 -1.58 -6.76 -12.21
CA VAL A 66 -1.25 -5.46 -11.63
C VAL A 66 -0.72 -5.61 -10.21
N TYR A 67 -1.30 -6.49 -9.40
CA TYR A 67 -0.80 -6.80 -8.05
C TYR A 67 0.60 -7.41 -8.09
N ASP A 68 0.82 -8.39 -8.96
CA ASP A 68 2.10 -9.08 -9.10
C ASP A 68 3.19 -8.14 -9.64
N ALA A 69 2.86 -7.27 -10.61
CA ALA A 69 3.79 -6.27 -11.16
C ALA A 69 4.27 -5.25 -10.12
N LYS A 70 3.53 -5.03 -9.03
CA LYS A 70 3.99 -4.18 -7.93
C LYS A 70 5.18 -4.78 -7.20
N PHE A 71 5.26 -6.10 -7.04
CA PHE A 71 6.42 -6.73 -6.40
C PHE A 71 7.68 -6.54 -7.24
N GLU A 72 7.58 -6.70 -8.56
CA GLU A 72 8.70 -6.47 -9.48
C GLU A 72 9.19 -5.01 -9.41
N ARG A 73 8.27 -4.05 -9.30
CA ARG A 73 8.61 -2.63 -9.11
C ARG A 73 9.26 -2.33 -7.77
N VAL A 74 8.79 -2.96 -6.69
CA VAL A 74 9.36 -2.79 -5.34
C VAL A 74 10.80 -3.33 -5.30
N GLY A 75 11.05 -4.48 -5.94
CA GLY A 75 12.34 -5.14 -5.90
C GLY A 75 12.71 -5.68 -4.51
N PRO A 76 13.99 -6.00 -4.27
CA PRO A 76 14.44 -6.53 -2.99
C PRO A 76 14.40 -5.48 -1.87
N VAL A 77 13.77 -5.83 -0.75
CA VAL A 77 13.60 -4.99 0.45
C VAL A 77 13.80 -5.81 1.72
N ASP A 78 14.12 -5.15 2.83
CA ASP A 78 14.28 -5.82 4.14
C ASP A 78 12.92 -6.19 4.76
N VAL A 79 11.89 -5.38 4.50
CA VAL A 79 10.53 -5.59 4.99
C VAL A 79 9.54 -5.32 3.86
N ILE A 80 8.56 -6.20 3.68
CA ILE A 80 7.47 -6.03 2.73
C ILE A 80 6.14 -5.84 3.47
N CYS A 81 5.47 -4.72 3.22
CA CYS A 81 4.15 -4.40 3.75
C CYS A 81 3.09 -4.70 2.70
N THR A 82 2.24 -5.68 2.97
CA THR A 82 1.17 -6.13 2.06
C THR A 82 -0.17 -6.08 2.78
N HIS A 83 -1.24 -5.82 2.03
CA HIS A 83 -2.60 -6.03 2.53
C HIS A 83 -2.97 -7.51 2.49
N MET A 84 -2.66 -8.18 1.39
CA MET A 84 -2.92 -9.61 1.23
C MET A 84 -1.84 -10.43 1.94
N PRO A 85 -2.20 -11.48 2.70
CA PRO A 85 -1.21 -12.36 3.29
C PRO A 85 -0.36 -13.06 2.21
N PRO A 86 0.86 -13.52 2.56
CA PRO A 86 1.64 -14.37 1.67
C PRO A 86 0.87 -15.64 1.32
N ARG A 87 1.16 -16.22 0.15
CA ARG A 87 0.63 -17.51 -0.27
C ARG A 87 1.28 -18.66 0.48
#